data_AF-A0A271KE19-F1
#
_entry.id   AF-A0A271KE19-F1
#
_cell.length_a   1.000
_cell.length_b   1.000
_cell.length_c   1.000
_cell.angle_alpha   90.00
_cell.angle_beta   90.00
_cell.angle_gamma   90.00
#
_symmetry.space_group_name_H-M   'P 1'
#
loop_
_entity.id
_entity.type
_entity.pdbx_description
1 polymer ?
#
loop_
_entity_poly.entity_id
_entity_poly.type
_entity_poly.pdbx_seq_one_letter_code
_entity_poly.pdbx_strand_id
1 'polypeptide(L)'
;MTAHRRSIDAFNRTAASMASTLASVGRQRPHLDMRVLTTIYGVPFGPKRVVAVGEQYFRVLDMTYRQLLMGVTPDDLELEEIDPDEESD
;
A
#
# COMPACT_ATOMS: atom_id res chain seq x y z
N MET A 1 -18.13 -30.39 37.64
CA MET A 1 -18.18 -28.98 37.19
C MET A 1 -16.86 -28.47 36.55
N THR A 2 -15.97 -29.34 36.05
CA THR A 2 -14.62 -28.98 35.59
C THR A 2 -14.44 -28.90 34.07
N ALA A 3 -15.32 -29.52 33.28
CA ALA A 3 -15.23 -29.54 31.82
C ALA A 3 -15.52 -28.18 31.16
N HIS A 4 -16.45 -27.40 31.73
CA HIS A 4 -16.86 -26.11 31.18
C HIS A 4 -15.75 -25.05 31.25
N ARG A 5 -14.96 -25.03 32.33
CA ARG A 5 -13.80 -24.13 32.48
C ARG A 5 -12.71 -24.38 31.42
N ARG A 6 -12.41 -25.66 31.13
CA ARG A 6 -11.41 -26.02 30.10
C ARG A 6 -11.82 -25.58 28.70
N SER A 7 -13.12 -25.63 28.39
CA SER A 7 -13.65 -25.17 27.10
C SER A 7 -13.47 -23.65 26.90
N ILE A 8 -13.67 -22.87 27.96
CA ILE A 8 -13.55 -21.41 27.93
C ILE A 8 -12.07 -21.01 27.75
N ASP A 9 -11.16 -21.69 28.46
CA ASP A 9 -9.72 -21.44 28.35
C ASP A 9 -9.17 -21.73 26.94
N ALA A 10 -9.68 -22.80 26.30
CA ALA A 10 -9.31 -23.16 24.93
C ALA A 10 -9.83 -22.15 23.90
N PHE A 11 -11.06 -21.67 24.08
CA PHE A 11 -11.65 -20.63 23.23
C PHE A 11 -10.87 -19.31 23.33
N ASN A 12 -10.60 -18.85 24.56
CA ASN A 12 -9.87 -17.60 24.80
C ASN A 12 -8.46 -17.63 24.20
N ARG A 13 -7.77 -18.77 24.27
CA ARG A 13 -6.45 -18.94 23.66
C ARG A 13 -6.50 -18.87 22.13
N THR A 14 -7.53 -19.46 21.54
CA THR A 14 -7.75 -19.43 20.09
C THR A 14 -8.09 -18.02 19.62
N ALA A 15 -9.00 -17.33 20.32
CA ALA A 15 -9.36 -15.95 20.03
C ALA A 15 -8.15 -15.00 20.14
N ALA A 16 -7.30 -15.18 21.16
CA ALA A 16 -6.07 -14.41 21.32
C ALA A 16 -5.07 -14.65 20.17
N SER A 17 -4.94 -15.89 19.68
CA SER A 17 -4.10 -16.20 18.52
C SER A 17 -4.66 -15.61 17.22
N MET A 18 -5.98 -15.62 17.03
CA MET A 18 -6.60 -15.00 15.86
C MET A 18 -6.45 -13.48 15.89
N ALA A 19 -6.63 -12.86 17.06
CA ALA A 19 -6.43 -11.44 17.25
C ALA A 19 -4.98 -11.02 16.99
N SER A 20 -4.00 -11.82 17.40
CA SER A 20 -2.59 -11.54 17.12
C SER A 20 -2.25 -11.71 15.63
N THR A 21 -2.79 -12.73 14.96
CA THR A 21 -2.65 -12.88 13.50
C THR A 21 -3.28 -11.71 12.76
N LEU A 22 -4.50 -11.31 13.09
CA LEU A 22 -5.18 -10.17 12.47
C LEU A 22 -4.45 -8.85 12.74
N ALA A 23 -3.94 -8.65 13.96
CA ALA A 23 -3.11 -7.48 14.29
C ALA A 23 -1.72 -7.52 13.61
N SER A 24 -1.23 -8.69 13.22
CA SER A 24 -0.01 -8.83 12.43
C SER A 24 -0.26 -8.58 10.95
N VAL A 25 -1.39 -9.05 10.41
CA VAL A 25 -1.83 -8.79 9.03
C VAL A 25 -2.19 -7.32 8.85
N GLY A 26 -2.89 -6.70 9.80
CA GLY A 26 -3.14 -5.25 9.81
C GLY A 26 -1.91 -4.38 10.05
N ARG A 27 -0.78 -4.98 10.50
CA ARG A 27 0.54 -4.32 10.60
C ARG A 27 1.45 -4.62 9.42
N GLN A 28 1.07 -5.50 8.49
CA GLN A 28 1.62 -5.43 7.15
C GLN A 28 1.14 -4.08 6.61
N ARG A 29 2.10 -3.16 6.42
CA ARG A 29 1.90 -1.74 6.08
C ARG A 29 0.67 -1.59 5.18
N PRO A 30 -0.22 -0.62 5.41
CA PRO A 30 -1.31 -0.36 4.48
C PRO A 30 -0.65 -0.24 3.11
N HIS A 31 -0.86 -1.25 2.26
CA HIS A 31 -0.37 -1.21 0.91
C HIS A 31 -1.03 0.03 0.34
N LEU A 32 -0.23 1.06 0.05
CA LEU A 32 -0.66 2.26 -0.64
C LEU A 32 -1.56 1.77 -1.79
N ASP A 33 -2.84 2.19 -1.83
CA ASP A 33 -3.73 1.79 -2.93
C ASP A 33 -3.26 2.51 -4.19
N MET A 34 -2.29 1.89 -4.86
CA MET A 34 -1.58 2.46 -5.99
C MET A 34 -1.92 1.70 -7.27
N ARG A 35 -2.27 2.45 -8.30
CA ARG A 35 -2.56 1.92 -9.64
C ARG A 35 -1.70 2.62 -10.68
N VAL A 36 -1.18 1.89 -11.66
CA VAL A 36 -0.47 2.48 -12.79
C VAL A 36 -1.49 2.75 -13.90
N LEU A 37 -1.61 4.01 -14.32
CA LEU A 37 -2.51 4.41 -15.41
C LEU A 37 -1.81 4.29 -16.77
N THR A 38 -0.59 4.85 -16.85
CA THR A 38 0.17 4.92 -18.11
C THR A 38 1.65 4.68 -17.83
N THR A 39 2.34 4.02 -18.77
CA THR A 39 3.79 3.87 -18.76
C THR A 39 4.37 4.36 -20.09
N ILE A 40 5.34 5.26 -20.01
CA ILE A 40 6.05 5.86 -21.14
C ILE A 40 7.47 5.29 -21.17
N TYR A 41 7.83 4.65 -22.29
CA TYR A 41 9.14 4.05 -22.53
C TYR A 41 10.02 4.96 -23.40
N GLY A 42 11.33 4.69 -23.44
CA GLY A 42 12.28 5.45 -24.26
C GLY A 42 12.79 6.76 -23.64
N VAL A 43 12.46 7.01 -22.38
CA VAL A 43 12.97 8.16 -21.62
C VAL A 43 14.33 7.86 -20.97
N PRO A 44 15.23 8.85 -20.86
CA PRO A 44 16.45 8.72 -20.05
C PRO A 44 16.10 8.34 -18.61
N PHE A 45 16.89 7.47 -17.99
CA PHE A 45 16.74 7.01 -16.60
C PHE A 45 15.57 6.04 -16.32
N GLY A 46 15.02 5.43 -17.37
CA GLY A 46 14.01 4.38 -17.26
C GLY A 46 12.58 4.91 -17.33
N PRO A 47 11.58 4.03 -17.43
CA PRO A 47 10.21 4.39 -17.78
C PRO A 47 9.59 5.42 -16.82
N LYS A 48 8.88 6.39 -17.41
CA LYS A 48 8.06 7.36 -16.70
C LYS A 48 6.65 6.80 -16.58
N ARG A 49 5.99 6.95 -15.43
CA ARG A 49 4.66 6.42 -15.18
C ARG A 49 3.74 7.51 -14.66
N VAL A 50 2.47 7.42 -15.01
CA VAL A 50 1.39 8.10 -14.29
C VAL A 50 0.78 7.07 -13.35
N VAL A 51 0.79 7.37 -12.06
CA VAL A 51 0.26 6.50 -11.02
C VAL A 51 -0.85 7.22 -10.26
N ALA A 52 -1.91 6.51 -9.93
CA ALA A 52 -2.91 6.95 -8.98
C ALA A 52 -2.55 6.37 -7.61
N VAL A 53 -2.56 7.19 -6.56
CA VAL A 53 -2.44 6.79 -5.16
C VAL A 53 -3.67 7.30 -4.43
N GLY A 54 -4.62 6.41 -4.11
CA GLY A 54 -5.95 6.84 -3.69
C GLY A 54 -6.66 7.62 -4.80
N GLU A 55 -7.03 8.88 -4.53
CA GLU A 55 -7.69 9.78 -5.49
C GLU A 55 -6.72 10.77 -6.16
N GLN A 56 -5.43 10.71 -5.82
CA GLN A 56 -4.41 11.63 -6.31
C GLN A 56 -3.59 11.00 -7.43
N TYR A 57 -3.16 11.80 -8.40
CA TYR A 57 -2.41 11.34 -9.56
C TYR A 57 -1.02 11.95 -9.57
N PHE A 58 -0.01 11.14 -9.86
CA PHE A 58 1.38 11.55 -9.84
C PHE A 58 2.12 11.07 -11.07
N ARG A 59 3.08 11.87 -11.52
CA ARG A 59 4.00 11.48 -12.57
C ARG A 59 5.37 11.15 -12.00
N VAL A 60 5.78 9.90 -12.13
CA VAL A 60 6.94 9.35 -11.44
C VAL A 60 7.93 8.69 -12.40
N LEU A 61 9.22 8.77 -12.07
CA LEU A 61 10.26 7.97 -12.74
C LEU A 61 10.39 6.59 -12.08
N ASP A 62 11.16 5.70 -12.70
CA ASP A 62 11.27 4.30 -12.25
C ASP A 62 11.76 4.16 -10.81
N MET A 63 12.66 5.04 -10.35
CA MET A 63 13.16 5.00 -8.96
C MET A 63 12.06 5.34 -7.95
N THR A 64 11.35 6.45 -8.18
CA THR A 64 10.23 6.91 -7.36
C THR A 64 9.10 5.88 -7.33
N TYR A 65 8.79 5.27 -8.48
CA TYR A 65 7.83 4.17 -8.57
C TYR A 65 8.20 2.99 -7.67
N ARG A 66 9.48 2.59 -7.63
CA ARG A 66 9.94 1.52 -6.73
C ARG A 66 9.82 1.91 -5.27
N GLN A 67 10.04 3.18 -4.92
CA GLN A 67 9.85 3.68 -3.55
C GLN A 67 8.38 3.62 -3.12
N LEU A 68 7.46 4.00 -4.00
CA LEU A 68 6.02 3.84 -3.76
C LEU A 68 5.64 2.36 -3.55
N LEU A 69 6.18 1.43 -4.35
CA LEU A 69 5.98 -0.01 -4.16
C LEU A 69 6.53 -0.53 -2.82
N MET A 70 7.54 0.12 -2.25
CA MET A 70 8.08 -0.18 -0.91
C MET A 70 7.25 0.45 0.21
N GLY A 71 6.20 1.20 -0.13
CA GLY A 71 5.28 1.85 0.79
C GLY A 71 5.77 3.19 1.33
N VAL A 72 6.70 3.86 0.63
CA VAL A 72 6.98 5.28 0.87
C VAL A 72 5.80 6.08 0.32
N THR A 73 5.31 7.07 1.06
CA THR A 73 4.13 7.84 0.64
C THR A 73 4.49 8.92 -0.38
N PRO A 74 3.52 9.45 -1.16
CA PRO A 74 3.76 10.58 -2.04
C PRO A 74 4.27 11.82 -1.29
N ASP A 75 3.75 12.07 -0.07
CA ASP A 75 4.16 13.18 0.79
C ASP A 75 5.63 13.05 1.22
N ASP A 76 6.07 11.85 1.62
CA ASP A 76 7.47 11.58 1.99
C ASP A 76 8.45 11.77 0.81
N LEU A 77 7.93 11.64 -0.42
CA LEU A 77 8.66 11.83 -1.67
C LEU A 77 8.50 13.22 -2.26
N GLU A 78 7.74 14.10 -1.59
CA GLU A 78 7.42 15.45 -2.03
C GLU A 78 6.88 15.49 -3.47
N LEU A 79 6.00 14.53 -3.80
CA LEU A 79 5.44 14.43 -5.15
C LEU A 79 4.40 15.51 -5.41
N GLU A 80 4.50 16.13 -6.58
CA GLU A 80 3.50 17.07 -7.07
C GLU A 80 2.36 16.31 -7.74
N GLU A 81 1.14 16.57 -7.27
CA GLU A 81 -0.08 16.05 -7.86
C GLU A 81 -0.29 16.66 -9.24
N ILE A 82 -0.70 15.83 -10.20
CA ILE A 82 -0.99 16.23 -11.57
C ILE A 82 -2.48 16.03 -11.86
N ASP A 83 -3.02 16.84 -12.75
CA ASP A 83 -4.30 16.55 -13.37
C ASP A 83 -4.08 15.50 -14.49
N PRO A 84 -4.70 14.30 -14.40
CA PRO A 84 -4.54 13.28 -15.44
C PRO A 84 -5.20 13.66 -16.77
N ASP A 85 -6.14 14.62 -16.76
CA ASP A 85 -6.84 15.11 -17.95
C ASP A 85 -6.14 16.30 -18.61
N GLU A 86 -5.13 16.88 -17.94
CA GLU A 86 -4.33 17.97 -18.49
C GLU A 86 -3.33 17.43 -19.52
N GLU A 87 -3.56 17.79 -20.79
CA GLU A 87 -2.69 17.40 -21.90
C GLU A 87 -1.29 17.96 -21.65
N SER A 88 -0.30 17.08 -21.53
CA SER A 88 1.08 17.52 -21.33
C SER A 88 1.68 17.97 -22.64
N ASP A 89 2.00 19.27 -22.73
CA ASP A 89 2.80 19.90 -23.77
C ASP A 89 4.11 19.14 -24.10
#